data_AF-A0A2V9P069-F1
#
_entry.id   AF-A0A2V9P069-F1
#
_cell.length_a   1.000
_cell.length_b   1.000
_cell.length_c   1.000
_cell.angle_alpha   90.00
_cell.angle_beta   90.00
_cell.angle_gamma   90.00
#
_symmetry.space_group_name_H-M   'P 1'
#
loop_
_entity.id
_entity.type
_entity.pdbx_description
1 polymer ?
#
loop_
_entity_poly.entity_id
_entity_poly.type
_entity_poly.pdbx_seq_one_letter_code
_entity_poly.pdbx_strand_id
1 'polypeptide(L)'
;MQNEKESSYRRTEDRKSFVELPVRCLTFVSAMWIFSCSFSSMAADAAYDSNQIAQREYELKVKEHQLTTYGLIGTVIALVFAFVQYRKADQWKRAEFLAKEMKDFFDDPDVKNVVLMIDWASRRVNLLQIDDKNPNQYPMVTRKLQVSALRPHTLLTSDGGSDSQGDNKSEYSASVDWMSKFSTEEAKIRDSYDRFLDYLERFASYLQSKLVSVRELDPYLRYWIEDIASYTENPDDAVWTCALMTYIEFYGFSKVQDLFQRYGHNISRSGELFAKQLKVMTDQELAKKLRDAHWR
;
A
#
# COMPACT_ATOMS: atom_id res chain seq x y z
N MET A 1 13.82 30.55 30.09
CA MET A 1 14.10 31.52 29.02
C MET A 1 13.96 30.79 27.70
N GLN A 2 13.31 31.43 26.73
CA GLN A 2 12.92 30.90 25.40
C GLN A 2 11.64 30.07 25.36
N ASN A 3 10.53 30.78 25.59
CA ASN A 3 9.19 30.37 25.18
C ASN A 3 8.54 31.64 24.63
N GLU A 4 8.34 31.73 23.32
CA GLU A 4 7.51 32.69 22.56
C GLU A 4 8.09 32.92 21.15
N LYS A 5 7.19 33.11 20.18
CA LYS A 5 7.35 33.21 18.72
C LYS A 5 7.19 31.84 18.03
N GLU A 6 6.23 31.59 17.13
CA GLU A 6 5.50 32.51 16.28
C GLU A 6 4.36 31.75 15.54
N SER A 7 3.23 32.46 15.38
CA SER A 7 2.54 32.66 14.09
C SER A 7 1.72 31.50 13.49
N SER A 8 0.39 31.53 13.66
CA SER A 8 -0.56 32.16 12.72
C SER A 8 -0.79 31.35 11.45
N TYR A 9 -1.79 30.46 11.51
CA TYR A 9 -2.50 29.98 10.33
C TYR A 9 -4.01 30.13 10.56
N ARG A 10 -4.49 31.37 10.38
CA ARG A 10 -5.91 31.66 10.16
C ARG A 10 -6.28 31.15 8.78
N ARG A 11 -7.11 30.12 8.69
CA ARG A 11 -7.90 29.84 7.49
C ARG A 11 -9.36 30.09 7.83
N THR A 12 -9.83 31.25 7.39
CA THR A 12 -11.22 31.65 7.29
C THR A 12 -11.89 30.80 6.22
N GLU A 13 -12.82 29.93 6.62
CA GLU A 13 -13.79 29.34 5.69
C GLU A 13 -15.15 30.00 5.90
N ASP A 14 -15.48 30.83 4.91
CA ASP A 14 -16.80 31.37 4.61
C ASP A 14 -17.86 30.26 4.57
N ARG A 15 -18.68 30.19 5.61
CA ARG A 15 -19.90 29.40 5.59
C ARG A 15 -21.01 30.26 5.01
N LYS A 16 -21.22 30.13 3.71
CA LYS A 16 -22.33 30.73 2.96
C LYS A 16 -23.66 30.36 3.62
N SER A 17 -24.40 31.39 4.01
CA SER A 17 -25.77 31.35 4.48
C SER A 17 -26.70 30.82 3.39
N PHE A 18 -27.47 29.79 3.74
CA PHE A 18 -28.56 29.27 2.92
C PHE A 18 -29.73 30.25 3.04
N VAL A 19 -30.18 30.76 1.91
CA VAL A 19 -31.33 31.65 1.77
C VAL A 19 -32.59 30.79 1.72
N GLU A 20 -33.41 30.83 2.76
CA GLU A 20 -34.79 30.34 2.72
C GLU A 20 -35.70 31.42 2.11
N LEU A 21 -36.37 31.08 1.01
CA LEU A 21 -37.43 31.90 0.41
C LEU A 21 -38.81 31.44 0.92
N PRO A 22 -39.71 32.36 1.31
CA PRO A 22 -41.07 32.03 1.69
C PRO A 22 -42.00 32.07 0.46
N VAL A 23 -42.92 31.10 0.36
CA VAL A 23 -44.04 31.16 -0.59
C VAL A 23 -45.35 31.08 0.17
N ARG A 24 -46.09 32.20 0.20
CA ARG A 24 -47.52 32.30 0.50
C ARG A 24 -48.16 33.30 -0.48
N CYS A 25 -49.48 33.15 -0.67
CA CYS A 25 -50.44 34.04 -1.35
C CYS A 25 -50.62 33.83 -2.88
N LEU A 26 -51.80 33.89 -3.50
CA LEU A 26 -53.20 34.07 -3.09
C LEU A 26 -54.11 33.72 -4.33
N THR A 27 -55.27 33.12 -4.08
CA THR A 27 -56.59 33.21 -4.76
C THR A 27 -56.74 33.71 -6.21
N PHE A 28 -57.58 33.01 -6.99
CA PHE A 28 -58.57 33.65 -7.88
C PHE A 28 -59.92 32.91 -7.86
N VAL A 29 -60.94 33.64 -7.42
CA VAL A 29 -62.38 33.34 -7.52
C VAL A 29 -62.90 33.98 -8.81
N SER A 30 -64.11 33.55 -9.22
CA SER A 30 -65.06 34.25 -10.11
C SER A 30 -64.80 34.24 -11.62
N ALA A 31 -65.65 33.53 -12.36
CA ALA A 31 -66.83 34.13 -13.01
C ALA A 31 -67.32 33.24 -14.18
N MET A 32 -68.15 32.22 -13.89
CA MET A 32 -68.99 31.53 -14.88
C MET A 32 -70.35 32.22 -14.98
N TRP A 33 -70.33 33.46 -15.46
CA TRP A 33 -71.46 34.10 -16.11
C TRP A 33 -71.00 34.43 -17.52
N ILE A 34 -71.49 33.68 -18.50
CA ILE A 34 -72.04 34.15 -19.79
C ILE A 34 -72.40 32.87 -20.56
N PHE A 35 -73.63 32.47 -20.27
CA PHE A 35 -74.50 31.60 -21.03
C PHE A 35 -74.81 32.27 -22.39
N SER A 36 -75.06 31.46 -23.43
CA SER A 36 -75.92 31.82 -24.58
C SER A 36 -75.41 32.80 -25.64
N CYS A 37 -74.46 32.36 -26.45
CA CYS A 37 -74.41 32.72 -27.88
C CYS A 37 -74.23 31.47 -28.77
N SER A 38 -74.78 30.35 -28.31
CA SER A 38 -74.65 29.03 -28.92
C SER A 38 -75.87 28.76 -29.81
N PHE A 39 -75.72 28.79 -31.15
CA PHE A 39 -76.10 27.65 -32.00
C PHE A 39 -75.89 27.87 -33.51
N SER A 40 -75.80 29.11 -34.02
CA SER A 40 -75.81 29.34 -35.48
C SER A 40 -74.44 29.65 -36.11
N SER A 41 -73.36 29.69 -35.32
CA SER A 41 -71.96 29.76 -35.78
C SER A 41 -71.27 28.38 -35.83
N MET A 42 -72.00 27.30 -35.50
CA MET A 42 -71.41 26.00 -35.15
C MET A 42 -70.78 25.19 -36.30
N ALA A 43 -71.10 25.44 -37.57
CA ALA A 43 -70.59 24.61 -38.68
C ALA A 43 -69.25 25.09 -39.28
N ALA A 44 -69.02 26.41 -39.33
CA ALA A 44 -67.74 26.99 -39.75
C ALA A 44 -66.74 27.03 -38.58
N ASP A 45 -67.22 27.27 -37.35
CA ASP A 45 -66.42 27.14 -36.13
C ASP A 45 -65.96 25.69 -35.90
N ALA A 46 -66.78 24.66 -36.20
CA ALA A 46 -66.37 23.27 -35.99
C ALA A 46 -65.16 22.84 -36.83
N ALA A 47 -65.03 23.32 -38.07
CA ALA A 47 -63.86 23.02 -38.91
C ALA A 47 -62.61 23.77 -38.42
N TYR A 48 -62.76 25.03 -38.02
CA TYR A 48 -61.69 25.85 -37.45
C TYR A 48 -61.20 25.31 -36.08
N ASP A 49 -62.15 24.87 -35.25
CA ASP A 49 -61.88 24.29 -33.93
C ASP A 49 -61.16 22.93 -34.05
N SER A 50 -61.52 22.10 -35.05
CA SER A 50 -60.81 20.83 -35.29
C SER A 50 -59.32 21.01 -35.62
N ASN A 51 -58.96 22.04 -36.40
CA ASN A 51 -57.56 22.35 -36.73
C ASN A 51 -56.79 22.90 -35.52
N GLN A 52 -57.43 23.71 -34.68
CA GLN A 52 -56.81 24.17 -33.43
C GLN A 52 -56.57 23.02 -32.44
N ILE A 53 -57.51 22.08 -32.33
CA ILE A 53 -57.35 20.90 -31.47
C ILE A 53 -56.15 20.06 -31.96
N ALA A 54 -56.06 19.80 -33.26
CA ALA A 54 -54.94 19.06 -33.84
C ALA A 54 -53.58 19.73 -33.59
N GLN A 55 -53.50 21.06 -33.71
CA GLN A 55 -52.28 21.80 -33.40
C GLN A 55 -51.90 21.72 -31.92
N ARG A 56 -52.86 21.87 -31.01
CA ARG A 56 -52.61 21.77 -29.57
C ARG A 56 -52.16 20.38 -29.15
N GLU A 57 -52.75 19.33 -29.73
CA GLU A 57 -52.32 17.94 -29.49
C GLU A 57 -50.88 17.71 -29.94
N TYR A 58 -50.50 18.25 -31.10
CA TYR A 58 -49.13 18.17 -31.60
C TYR A 58 -48.15 18.87 -30.66
N GLU A 59 -48.45 20.11 -30.24
CA GLU A 59 -47.60 20.85 -29.30
C GLU A 59 -47.44 20.12 -27.97
N LEU A 60 -48.51 19.50 -27.45
CA LEU A 60 -48.45 18.71 -26.23
C LEU A 60 -47.54 17.49 -26.38
N LYS A 61 -47.65 16.75 -27.50
CA LYS A 61 -46.76 15.60 -27.79
C LYS A 61 -45.29 16.02 -27.92
N VAL A 62 -45.03 17.16 -28.55
CA VAL A 62 -43.67 17.69 -28.65
C VAL A 62 -43.13 18.06 -27.27
N LYS A 63 -43.92 18.72 -26.41
CA LYS A 63 -43.52 19.06 -25.04
C LYS A 63 -43.29 17.81 -24.19
N GLU A 64 -44.12 16.79 -24.33
CA GLU A 64 -43.94 15.50 -23.65
C GLU A 64 -42.62 14.84 -24.06
N HIS A 65 -42.34 14.73 -25.36
CA HIS A 65 -41.07 14.19 -25.85
C HIS A 65 -39.85 15.00 -25.40
N GLN A 66 -39.94 16.33 -25.37
CA GLN A 66 -38.88 17.18 -24.85
C GLN A 66 -38.64 16.91 -23.36
N LEU A 67 -39.70 16.83 -22.56
CA LEU A 67 -39.60 16.54 -21.13
C LEU A 67 -38.96 15.16 -20.87
N THR A 68 -39.38 14.12 -21.60
CA THR A 68 -38.78 12.78 -21.50
C THR A 68 -37.31 12.80 -21.92
N THR A 69 -36.98 13.52 -22.98
CA THR A 69 -35.60 13.64 -23.47
C THR A 69 -34.70 14.34 -22.44
N TYR A 70 -35.16 15.46 -21.87
CA TYR A 70 -34.41 16.16 -20.82
C TYR A 70 -34.30 15.33 -19.53
N GLY A 71 -35.36 14.61 -19.16
CA GLY A 71 -35.34 13.67 -18.04
C GLY A 71 -34.27 12.61 -18.21
N LEU A 72 -34.20 11.98 -19.39
CA LEU A 72 -33.22 10.96 -19.71
C LEU A 72 -31.78 11.51 -19.68
N ILE A 73 -31.56 12.68 -20.28
CA ILE A 73 -30.24 13.36 -20.25
C ILE A 73 -29.84 13.67 -18.80
N GLY A 74 -30.76 14.21 -18.00
CA GLY A 74 -30.53 14.50 -16.59
C GLY A 74 -30.14 13.26 -15.78
N THR A 75 -30.86 12.15 -15.97
CA THR A 75 -30.53 10.87 -15.33
C THR A 75 -29.14 10.37 -15.74
N VAL A 76 -28.78 10.42 -17.03
CA VAL A 76 -27.45 9.99 -17.51
C VAL A 76 -26.34 10.83 -16.88
N ILE A 77 -26.50 12.16 -16.83
CA ILE A 77 -25.51 13.06 -16.21
C ILE A 77 -25.35 12.75 -14.72
N ALA A 78 -26.45 12.56 -14.00
CA ALA A 78 -26.43 12.22 -12.58
C ALA A 78 -25.72 10.87 -12.33
N LEU A 79 -25.95 9.86 -13.18
CA LEU A 79 -25.28 8.56 -13.09
C LEU A 79 -23.77 8.67 -13.34
N VAL A 80 -23.35 9.43 -14.35
CA VAL A 80 -21.91 9.65 -14.63
C VAL A 80 -21.25 10.36 -13.46
N PHE A 81 -21.89 11.39 -12.89
CA PHE A 81 -21.38 12.12 -11.75
C PHE A 81 -21.26 11.24 -10.51
N ALA A 82 -22.29 10.43 -10.20
CA ALA A 82 -22.27 9.47 -9.10
C ALA A 82 -21.15 8.44 -9.27
N PHE A 83 -20.92 7.95 -10.50
CA PHE A 83 -19.83 7.03 -10.80
C PHE A 83 -18.45 7.66 -10.58
N VAL A 84 -18.24 8.91 -11.01
CA VAL A 84 -16.97 9.63 -10.77
C VAL A 84 -16.74 9.85 -9.27
N GLN A 85 -17.78 10.24 -8.53
CA GLN A 85 -17.68 10.39 -7.08
C GLN A 85 -17.35 9.06 -6.39
N TYR A 86 -18.01 7.98 -6.81
CA TYR A 86 -17.75 6.64 -6.29
C TYR A 86 -16.29 6.24 -6.48
N ARG A 87 -15.73 6.44 -7.69
CA ARG A 87 -14.32 6.15 -7.97
C ARG A 87 -13.36 6.98 -7.13
N LYS A 88 -13.67 8.27 -6.91
CA LYS A 88 -12.86 9.11 -6.02
C LYS A 88 -12.93 8.60 -4.59
N ALA A 89 -14.13 8.32 -4.07
CA ALA A 89 -14.29 7.80 -2.72
C ALA A 89 -13.54 6.48 -2.51
N ASP A 90 -13.56 5.59 -3.50
CA ASP A 90 -12.80 4.32 -3.48
C ASP A 90 -11.28 4.56 -3.45
N GLN A 91 -10.76 5.47 -4.28
CA GLN A 91 -9.35 5.86 -4.25
C GLN A 91 -8.92 6.41 -2.88
N TRP A 92 -9.76 7.24 -2.27
CA TRP A 92 -9.48 7.79 -0.93
C TRP A 92 -9.45 6.70 0.14
N LYS A 93 -10.40 5.75 0.11
CA LYS A 93 -10.41 4.61 1.04
C LYS A 93 -9.16 3.73 0.88
N ARG A 94 -8.74 3.47 -0.35
CA ARG A 94 -7.51 2.70 -0.64
C ARG A 94 -6.26 3.44 -0.16
N ALA A 95 -6.20 4.76 -0.34
CA ALA A 95 -5.11 5.59 0.16
C ALA A 95 -5.07 5.63 1.70
N GLU A 96 -6.21 5.75 2.36
CA GLU A 96 -6.32 5.71 3.82
C GLU A 96 -5.88 4.35 4.39
N PHE A 97 -6.37 3.26 3.79
CA PHE A 97 -5.94 1.91 4.13
C PHE A 97 -4.43 1.76 3.99
N LEU A 98 -3.86 2.17 2.85
CA LEU A 98 -2.43 2.07 2.61
C LEU A 98 -1.62 2.93 3.59
N ALA A 99 -2.05 4.17 3.86
CA ALA A 99 -1.36 5.04 4.81
C ALA A 99 -1.32 4.43 6.22
N LYS A 100 -2.41 3.77 6.64
CA LYS A 100 -2.45 3.03 7.90
C LYS A 100 -1.48 1.84 7.88
N GLU A 101 -1.52 1.02 6.84
CA GLU A 101 -0.63 -0.14 6.71
C GLU A 101 0.85 0.25 6.69
N MET A 102 1.19 1.36 6.01
CA MET A 102 2.55 1.89 5.98
C MET A 102 2.97 2.46 7.33
N LYS A 103 2.06 3.11 8.03
CA LYS A 103 2.31 3.54 9.41
C LYS A 103 2.60 2.33 10.31
N ASP A 104 1.75 1.30 10.27
CA ASP A 104 1.93 0.08 11.08
C ASP A 104 3.21 -0.70 10.72
N PHE A 105 3.64 -0.61 9.45
CA PHE A 105 4.93 -1.13 9.00
C PHE A 105 6.10 -0.34 9.59
N PHE A 106 6.11 0.98 9.46
CA PHE A 106 7.20 1.81 9.96
C PHE A 106 7.20 2.01 11.45
N ASP A 107 6.09 1.79 12.16
CA ASP A 107 6.02 1.90 13.61
C ASP A 107 6.60 0.65 14.32
N ASP A 108 6.66 -0.49 13.62
CA ASP A 108 7.18 -1.76 14.13
C ASP A 108 8.71 -1.66 14.41
N PRO A 109 9.15 -1.93 15.66
CA PRO A 109 10.56 -1.78 16.04
C PRO A 109 11.50 -2.70 15.26
N ASP A 110 11.04 -3.90 14.89
CA ASP A 110 11.83 -4.87 14.14
C ASP A 110 12.03 -4.41 12.69
N VAL A 111 10.99 -3.87 12.07
CA VAL A 111 11.08 -3.24 10.74
C VAL A 111 12.04 -2.04 10.76
N LYS A 112 11.96 -1.17 11.78
CA LYS A 112 12.90 -0.05 11.94
C LYS A 112 14.35 -0.53 12.02
N ASN A 113 14.59 -1.60 12.78
CA ASN A 113 15.92 -2.19 12.89
C ASN A 113 16.43 -2.69 11.53
N VAL A 114 15.60 -3.37 10.75
CA VAL A 114 15.98 -3.86 9.41
C VAL A 114 16.27 -2.71 8.45
N VAL A 115 15.43 -1.69 8.40
CA VAL A 115 15.67 -0.50 7.56
C VAL A 115 17.00 0.15 7.92
N LEU A 116 17.30 0.31 9.22
CA LEU A 116 18.59 0.84 9.67
C LEU A 116 19.78 -0.07 9.31
N MET A 117 19.59 -1.40 9.31
CA MET A 117 20.60 -2.38 8.94
C MET A 117 20.86 -2.46 7.43
N ILE A 118 19.84 -2.19 6.60
CA ILE A 118 19.96 -2.09 5.14
C ILE A 118 20.77 -0.84 4.79
N ASP A 119 20.36 0.32 5.30
CA ASP A 119 20.94 1.63 4.97
C ASP A 119 22.42 1.79 5.42
N TRP A 120 22.89 0.99 6.39
CA TRP A 120 24.22 1.14 6.98
C TRP A 120 24.98 -0.19 7.05
N ALA A 121 26.20 -0.22 6.50
CA ALA A 121 27.09 -1.37 6.61
C ALA A 121 27.52 -1.69 8.06
N SER A 122 27.59 -0.67 8.92
CA SER A 122 27.86 -0.83 10.35
C SER A 122 27.14 0.25 11.16
N ARG A 123 26.30 -0.14 12.12
CA ARG A 123 25.60 0.81 12.99
C ARG A 123 25.20 0.17 14.33
N ARG A 124 25.12 0.98 15.38
CA ARG A 124 24.51 0.56 16.66
C ARG A 124 22.99 0.55 16.53
N VAL A 125 22.35 -0.60 16.77
CA VAL A 125 20.91 -0.83 16.55
C VAL A 125 20.29 -1.42 17.81
N ASN A 126 19.11 -0.95 18.21
CA ASN A 126 18.40 -1.45 19.39
C ASN A 126 17.73 -2.81 19.11
N LEU A 127 18.54 -3.85 18.85
CA LEU A 127 18.08 -5.20 18.54
C LEU A 127 17.31 -5.84 19.70
N LEU A 128 17.66 -5.48 20.93
CA LEU A 128 17.09 -6.05 22.14
C LEU A 128 15.90 -5.26 22.68
N GLN A 129 15.50 -4.19 21.99
CA GLN A 129 14.39 -3.30 22.38
C GLN A 129 14.53 -2.80 23.83
N ILE A 130 15.75 -2.44 24.21
CA ILE A 130 16.04 -1.90 25.55
C ILE A 130 15.47 -0.47 25.62
N ASP A 131 14.74 -0.15 26.69
CA ASP A 131 14.11 1.17 26.89
C ASP A 131 15.11 2.33 27.10
N ASP A 132 16.38 2.01 27.38
CA ASP A 132 17.44 3.00 27.53
C ASP A 132 17.69 3.70 26.18
N LYS A 133 17.53 5.03 26.17
CA LYS A 133 17.72 5.86 24.98
C LYS A 133 19.19 6.06 24.61
N ASN A 134 20.14 5.54 25.40
CA ASN A 134 21.58 5.70 25.14
C ASN A 134 22.06 4.77 24.01
N PRO A 135 22.36 5.31 22.80
CA PRO A 135 22.71 4.47 21.67
C PRO A 135 24.05 3.75 21.83
N ASN A 136 24.90 4.18 22.78
CA ASN A 136 26.20 3.55 23.04
C ASN A 136 26.09 2.17 23.68
N GLN A 137 24.94 1.85 24.29
CA GLN A 137 24.69 0.53 24.88
C GLN A 137 24.18 -0.48 23.85
N TYR A 138 23.69 -0.02 22.70
CA TYR A 138 23.19 -0.91 21.66
C TYR A 138 24.35 -1.68 20.99
N PRO A 139 24.12 -2.96 20.62
CA PRO A 139 25.11 -3.76 19.92
C PRO A 139 25.50 -3.12 18.59
N MET A 140 26.78 -3.18 18.23
CA MET A 140 27.27 -2.77 16.91
C MET A 140 26.94 -3.87 15.90
N VAL A 141 25.99 -3.60 15.01
CA VAL A 141 25.61 -4.51 13.93
C VAL A 141 26.44 -4.20 12.70
N THR A 142 27.19 -5.19 12.21
CA THR A 142 28.04 -5.09 11.01
C THR A 142 27.50 -5.98 9.89
N ARG A 143 27.89 -5.74 8.63
CA ARG A 143 27.58 -6.66 7.50
C ARG A 143 27.95 -8.10 7.80
N LYS A 144 29.11 -8.35 8.43
CA LYS A 144 29.54 -9.70 8.83
C LYS A 144 28.54 -10.37 9.78
N LEU A 145 28.03 -9.63 10.78
CA LEU A 145 27.03 -10.14 11.72
C LEU A 145 25.68 -10.40 11.02
N GLN A 146 25.25 -9.48 10.15
CA GLN A 146 24.04 -9.66 9.35
C GLN A 146 24.14 -10.89 8.43
N VAL A 147 25.25 -11.05 7.71
CA VAL A 147 25.52 -12.25 6.89
C VAL A 147 25.46 -13.50 7.75
N SER A 148 26.09 -13.49 8.92
CA SER A 148 26.08 -14.65 9.81
C SER A 148 24.67 -15.06 10.22
N ALA A 149 23.85 -14.08 10.61
CA ALA A 149 22.45 -14.24 10.97
C ALA A 149 21.58 -14.73 9.80
N LEU A 150 21.75 -14.16 8.60
CA LEU A 150 20.97 -14.46 7.40
C LEU A 150 21.41 -15.71 6.65
N ARG A 151 22.40 -16.47 7.15
CA ARG A 151 22.71 -17.77 6.56
C ARG A 151 21.57 -18.77 6.84
N PRO A 152 21.22 -19.64 5.88
CA PRO A 152 20.39 -20.80 6.16
C PRO A 152 20.99 -21.63 7.28
N HIS A 153 20.15 -22.10 8.21
CA HIS A 153 20.56 -22.88 9.36
C HIS A 153 21.28 -24.19 8.99
N THR A 154 21.09 -24.70 7.77
CA THR A 154 21.77 -25.88 7.22
C THR A 154 23.25 -25.64 6.88
N LEU A 155 23.66 -24.37 6.73
CA LEU A 155 25.05 -24.01 6.44
C LEU A 155 25.89 -23.83 7.70
N LEU A 156 25.28 -23.86 8.88
CA LEU A 156 25.97 -23.81 10.16
C LEU A 156 26.60 -25.17 10.44
N THR A 157 27.91 -25.27 10.21
CA THR A 157 28.73 -26.42 10.63
C THR A 157 28.74 -26.49 12.15
N SER A 158 28.46 -27.67 12.72
CA SER A 158 28.48 -27.88 14.18
C SER A 158 29.84 -27.60 14.85
N ASP A 159 30.90 -27.40 14.06
CA ASP A 159 32.27 -27.25 14.55
C ASP A 159 32.65 -25.80 14.92
N GLY A 160 31.76 -24.82 14.72
CA GLY A 160 32.09 -23.38 14.76
C GLY A 160 31.55 -22.56 15.93
N GLY A 161 30.94 -23.19 16.94
CA GLY A 161 30.46 -22.50 18.14
C GLY A 161 31.62 -22.04 19.02
N SER A 162 32.29 -20.96 18.63
CA SER A 162 33.22 -20.22 19.48
C SER A 162 32.44 -19.70 20.70
N ASP A 163 32.97 -19.96 21.89
CA ASP A 163 32.67 -19.29 23.17
C ASP A 163 31.76 -20.01 24.18
N SER A 164 31.33 -21.26 23.94
CA SER A 164 30.69 -22.07 24.99
C SER A 164 31.73 -22.90 25.78
N GLN A 165 32.52 -22.21 26.61
CA GLN A 165 33.44 -22.83 27.56
C GLN A 165 32.71 -23.06 28.90
N GLY A 166 32.22 -24.29 29.15
CA GLY A 166 31.70 -24.68 30.47
C GLY A 166 30.69 -25.83 30.49
N ASP A 167 31.22 -27.04 30.58
CA ASP A 167 30.76 -28.25 31.30
C ASP A 167 29.26 -28.58 31.54
N ASN A 168 28.97 -29.87 31.30
CA ASN A 168 27.75 -30.66 31.53
C ASN A 168 26.66 -30.66 30.43
N LYS A 169 26.96 -31.31 29.30
CA LYS A 169 25.94 -31.80 28.35
C LYS A 169 25.17 -32.97 28.97
N SER A 170 23.95 -32.72 29.42
CA SER A 170 22.97 -33.78 29.71
C SER A 170 22.41 -34.35 28.40
N GLU A 171 22.30 -35.67 28.33
CA GLU A 171 22.05 -36.46 27.11
C GLU A 171 20.59 -36.42 26.61
N TYR A 172 19.75 -35.50 27.11
CA TYR A 172 18.28 -35.59 27.00
C TYR A 172 17.60 -34.43 26.23
N SER A 173 18.29 -33.74 25.30
CA SER A 173 17.75 -32.56 24.60
C SER A 173 18.05 -32.54 23.08
N ALA A 174 17.76 -33.63 22.36
CA ALA A 174 17.99 -33.69 20.91
C ALA A 174 17.01 -32.84 20.06
N SER A 175 15.93 -32.27 20.64
CA SER A 175 14.90 -31.53 19.89
C SER A 175 14.92 -30.00 20.08
N VAL A 176 15.85 -29.43 20.87
CA VAL A 176 15.92 -27.98 21.16
C VAL A 176 17.21 -27.32 20.62
N ASP A 177 18.14 -28.10 20.06
CA ASP A 177 19.52 -27.64 19.81
C ASP A 177 19.75 -26.84 18.51
N TRP A 178 18.70 -26.50 17.76
CA TRP A 178 18.89 -25.59 16.61
C TRP A 178 18.86 -24.12 17.02
N MET A 179 18.23 -23.79 18.16
CA MET A 179 18.25 -22.44 18.72
C MET A 179 19.62 -22.07 19.31
N SER A 180 20.45 -23.06 19.67
CA SER A 180 21.80 -22.83 20.23
C SER A 180 22.84 -22.43 19.18
N LYS A 181 22.52 -22.57 17.88
CA LYS A 181 23.50 -22.34 16.81
C LYS A 181 23.69 -20.87 16.42
N PHE A 182 22.77 -20.00 16.82
CA PHE A 182 22.85 -18.57 16.58
C PHE A 182 23.12 -17.85 17.90
N SER A 183 23.95 -16.81 17.86
CA SER A 183 24.06 -15.90 19.00
C SER A 183 22.72 -15.20 19.26
N THR A 184 22.54 -14.63 20.45
CA THR A 184 21.33 -13.86 20.79
C THR A 184 21.11 -12.71 19.80
N GLU A 185 22.16 -12.02 19.39
CA GLU A 185 22.11 -10.95 18.40
C GLU A 185 21.75 -11.47 17.01
N GLU A 186 22.33 -12.59 16.59
CA GLU A 186 22.01 -13.20 15.30
C GLU A 186 20.55 -13.64 15.24
N ALA A 187 20.04 -14.28 16.30
CA ALA A 187 18.64 -14.66 16.42
C ALA A 187 17.73 -13.43 16.32
N LYS A 188 18.08 -12.34 17.02
CA LYS A 188 17.29 -11.09 16.98
C LYS A 188 17.32 -10.41 15.61
N ILE A 189 18.46 -10.42 14.92
CA ILE A 189 18.54 -9.94 13.53
C ILE A 189 17.60 -10.75 12.64
N ARG A 190 17.58 -12.08 12.77
CA ARG A 190 16.69 -12.96 12.00
C ARG A 190 15.23 -12.66 12.28
N ASP A 191 14.84 -12.59 13.56
CA ASP A 191 13.48 -12.21 13.98
C ASP A 191 13.05 -10.90 13.30
N SER A 192 13.95 -9.90 13.30
CA SER A 192 13.63 -8.61 12.67
C SER A 192 13.49 -8.70 11.15
N TYR A 193 14.37 -9.44 10.45
CA TYR A 193 14.26 -9.66 9.01
C TYR A 193 13.01 -10.47 8.64
N ASP A 194 12.67 -11.53 9.39
CA ASP A 194 11.45 -12.30 9.19
C ASP A 194 10.23 -11.39 9.28
N ARG A 195 10.17 -10.55 10.32
CA ARG A 195 9.10 -9.57 10.50
C ARG A 195 9.00 -8.61 9.31
N PHE A 196 10.12 -8.07 8.83
CA PHE A 196 10.16 -7.20 7.65
C PHE A 196 9.66 -7.91 6.38
N LEU A 197 10.13 -9.14 6.13
CA LEU A 197 9.77 -9.93 4.95
C LEU A 197 8.29 -10.33 4.98
N ASP A 198 7.72 -10.64 6.15
CA ASP A 198 6.28 -10.90 6.32
C ASP A 198 5.43 -9.70 5.86
N TYR A 199 5.82 -8.47 6.21
CA TYR A 199 5.14 -7.27 5.73
C TYR A 199 5.27 -7.13 4.20
N LEU A 200 6.43 -7.42 3.62
CA LEU A 200 6.61 -7.40 2.17
C LEU A 200 5.72 -8.44 1.47
N GLU A 201 5.57 -9.66 2.01
CA GLU A 201 4.64 -10.67 1.49
C GLU A 201 3.18 -10.22 1.57
N ARG A 202 2.84 -9.49 2.64
CA ARG A 202 1.51 -8.89 2.79
C ARG A 202 1.26 -7.83 1.72
N PHE A 203 2.21 -6.93 1.47
CA PHE A 203 2.11 -5.93 0.39
C PHE A 203 2.04 -6.58 -0.99
N ALA A 204 2.83 -7.63 -1.24
CA ALA A 204 2.74 -8.43 -2.46
C ALA A 204 1.33 -9.02 -2.65
N SER A 205 0.72 -9.51 -1.57
CA SER A 205 -0.66 -10.04 -1.57
C SER A 205 -1.68 -8.93 -1.89
N TYR A 206 -1.47 -7.70 -1.42
CA TYR A 206 -2.31 -6.54 -1.79
C TYR A 206 -2.19 -6.16 -3.27
N LEU A 207 -0.99 -6.28 -3.85
CA LEU A 207 -0.79 -6.08 -5.29
C LEU A 207 -1.48 -7.18 -6.11
N GLN A 208 -1.38 -8.44 -5.67
CA GLN A 208 -1.99 -9.58 -6.35
C GLN A 208 -3.53 -9.49 -6.36
N SER A 209 -4.13 -9.07 -5.25
CA SER A 209 -5.59 -8.87 -5.15
C SER A 209 -6.07 -7.56 -5.81
N LYS A 210 -5.15 -6.73 -6.33
CA LYS A 210 -5.41 -5.39 -6.87
C LYS A 210 -6.01 -4.42 -5.84
N LEU A 211 -5.85 -4.71 -4.55
CA LEU A 211 -6.24 -3.79 -3.47
C LEU A 211 -5.37 -2.54 -3.51
N VAL A 212 -4.08 -2.69 -3.78
CA VAL A 212 -3.11 -1.59 -3.97
C VAL A 212 -2.41 -1.78 -5.32
N SER A 213 -1.97 -0.69 -5.95
CA SER A 213 -1.12 -0.72 -7.15
C SER A 213 0.33 -0.42 -6.82
N VAL A 214 1.26 -0.85 -7.68
CA VAL A 214 2.70 -0.56 -7.52
C VAL A 214 2.94 0.95 -7.35
N ARG A 215 2.26 1.77 -8.15
CA ARG A 215 2.35 3.24 -8.11
C ARG A 215 1.97 3.83 -6.74
N GLU A 216 1.06 3.21 -6.00
CA GLU A 216 0.64 3.69 -4.68
C GLU A 216 1.62 3.26 -3.58
N LEU A 217 2.23 2.08 -3.68
CA LEU A 217 3.29 1.62 -2.77
C LEU A 217 4.63 2.33 -3.00
N ASP A 218 4.85 2.77 -4.22
CA ASP A 218 6.10 3.34 -4.72
C ASP A 218 6.73 4.43 -3.83
N PRO A 219 6.00 5.45 -3.34
CA PRO A 219 6.60 6.50 -2.50
C PRO A 219 7.14 5.99 -1.16
N TYR A 220 6.70 4.81 -0.74
CA TYR A 220 7.12 4.20 0.51
C TYR A 220 8.27 3.23 0.25
N LEU A 221 8.09 2.26 -0.65
CA LEU A 221 8.98 1.10 -0.73
C LEU A 221 10.08 1.20 -1.79
N ARG A 222 9.98 2.13 -2.77
CA ARG A 222 10.91 2.17 -3.91
C ARG A 222 12.36 2.19 -3.46
N TYR A 223 12.70 3.05 -2.50
CA TYR A 223 14.08 3.23 -2.04
C TYR A 223 14.72 1.91 -1.59
N TRP A 224 14.08 1.17 -0.68
CA TRP A 224 14.65 -0.10 -0.19
C TRP A 224 14.59 -1.23 -1.23
N ILE A 225 13.57 -1.24 -2.10
CA ILE A 225 13.52 -2.21 -3.20
C ILE A 225 14.68 -2.00 -4.16
N GLU A 226 14.94 -0.75 -4.56
CA GLU A 226 16.06 -0.39 -5.43
C GLU A 226 17.40 -0.67 -4.75
N ASP A 227 17.55 -0.35 -3.46
CA ASP A 227 18.79 -0.55 -2.70
C ASP A 227 19.12 -2.05 -2.53
N ILE A 228 18.17 -2.87 -2.09
CA ILE A 228 18.34 -4.33 -1.97
C ILE A 228 18.62 -4.98 -3.34
N ALA A 229 17.99 -4.47 -4.41
CA ALA A 229 18.15 -4.99 -5.77
C ALA A 229 19.30 -4.34 -6.55
N SER A 230 20.09 -3.47 -5.92
CA SER A 230 21.20 -2.80 -6.58
C SER A 230 22.41 -3.74 -6.71
N TYR A 231 23.18 -3.53 -7.77
CA TYR A 231 24.51 -4.14 -7.89
C TYR A 231 25.50 -3.32 -7.06
N THR A 232 26.44 -4.00 -6.41
CA THR A 232 27.52 -3.36 -5.64
C THR A 232 28.87 -3.95 -6.01
N GLU A 233 29.91 -3.12 -5.99
CA GLU A 233 31.30 -3.56 -6.14
C GLU A 233 31.96 -3.87 -4.79
N ASN A 234 31.30 -3.51 -3.67
CA ASN A 234 31.80 -3.79 -2.33
C ASN A 234 31.59 -5.29 -2.00
N PRO A 235 32.65 -6.07 -1.73
CA PRO A 235 32.53 -7.48 -1.40
C PRO A 235 31.63 -7.76 -0.18
N ASP A 236 31.65 -6.91 0.85
CA ASP A 236 30.86 -7.14 2.07
C ASP A 236 29.35 -6.98 1.81
N ASP A 237 28.98 -5.98 1.02
CA ASP A 237 27.58 -5.77 0.61
C ASP A 237 27.15 -6.86 -0.36
N ALA A 238 28.02 -7.29 -1.29
CA ALA A 238 27.72 -8.39 -2.22
C ALA A 238 27.43 -9.72 -1.48
N VAL A 239 28.24 -10.05 -0.46
CA VAL A 239 28.01 -11.23 0.40
C VAL A 239 26.69 -11.09 1.15
N TRP A 240 26.38 -9.92 1.70
CA TRP A 240 25.11 -9.65 2.39
C TRP A 240 23.90 -9.79 1.46
N THR A 241 23.94 -9.19 0.27
CA THR A 241 22.87 -9.31 -0.73
C THR A 241 22.64 -10.77 -1.11
N CYS A 242 23.71 -11.54 -1.34
CA CYS A 242 23.59 -12.97 -1.62
C CYS A 242 23.01 -13.76 -0.43
N ALA A 243 23.43 -13.44 0.80
CA ALA A 243 22.88 -14.08 2.00
C ALA A 243 21.38 -13.80 2.14
N LEU A 244 20.95 -12.54 1.98
CA LEU A 244 19.55 -12.15 2.05
C LEU A 244 18.70 -12.80 0.95
N MET A 245 19.15 -12.79 -0.32
CA MET A 245 18.43 -13.47 -1.41
C MET A 245 18.34 -14.98 -1.17
N THR A 246 19.40 -15.58 -0.63
CA THR A 246 19.40 -17.00 -0.25
C THR A 246 18.41 -17.27 0.87
N TYR A 247 18.36 -16.40 1.88
CA TYR A 247 17.42 -16.47 3.00
C TYR A 247 15.97 -16.42 2.53
N ILE A 248 15.63 -15.41 1.70
CA ILE A 248 14.29 -15.22 1.13
C ILE A 248 13.81 -16.49 0.41
N GLU A 249 14.65 -17.06 -0.45
CA GLU A 249 14.29 -18.27 -1.21
C GLU A 249 14.25 -19.52 -0.33
N PHE A 250 15.21 -19.68 0.59
CA PHE A 250 15.33 -20.86 1.45
C PHE A 250 14.16 -20.98 2.44
N TYR A 251 13.68 -19.88 3.00
CA TYR A 251 12.57 -19.85 3.96
C TYR A 251 11.19 -19.63 3.31
N GLY A 252 11.12 -19.58 1.98
CA GLY A 252 9.84 -19.62 1.25
C GLY A 252 9.12 -18.28 1.14
N PHE A 253 9.83 -17.16 1.25
CA PHE A 253 9.28 -15.80 1.05
C PHE A 253 9.07 -15.48 -0.44
N SER A 254 8.39 -16.37 -1.17
CA SER A 254 8.27 -16.30 -2.63
C SER A 254 7.51 -15.06 -3.09
N LYS A 255 6.56 -14.56 -2.28
CA LYS A 255 5.83 -13.33 -2.64
C LYS A 255 6.70 -12.09 -2.55
N VAL A 256 7.78 -12.11 -1.76
CA VAL A 256 8.78 -11.04 -1.78
C VAL A 256 9.47 -11.01 -3.14
N GLN A 257 9.81 -12.16 -3.72
CA GLN A 257 10.37 -12.21 -5.07
C GLN A 257 9.39 -11.66 -6.11
N ASP A 258 8.11 -12.01 -6.01
CA ASP A 258 7.05 -11.45 -6.87
C ASP A 258 6.92 -9.93 -6.73
N LEU A 259 7.05 -9.41 -5.50
CA LEU A 259 7.02 -7.97 -5.23
C LEU A 259 8.17 -7.29 -5.97
N PHE A 260 9.41 -7.76 -5.80
CA PHE A 260 10.57 -7.20 -6.49
C PHE A 260 10.45 -7.31 -8.01
N GLN A 261 9.90 -8.41 -8.52
CA GLN A 261 9.66 -8.59 -9.97
C GLN A 261 8.68 -7.55 -10.52
N ARG A 262 7.65 -7.16 -9.76
CA ARG A 262 6.72 -6.08 -10.14
C ARG A 262 7.37 -4.69 -10.18
N TYR A 263 8.47 -4.50 -9.46
CA TYR A 263 9.33 -3.32 -9.56
C TYR A 263 10.40 -3.45 -10.67
N GLY A 264 10.45 -4.59 -11.38
CA GLY A 264 11.41 -4.82 -12.46
C GLY A 264 12.73 -5.44 -12.01
N HIS A 265 12.80 -5.97 -10.78
CA HIS A 265 14.01 -6.56 -10.22
C HIS A 265 13.86 -8.08 -10.04
N ASN A 266 14.87 -8.84 -10.47
CA ASN A 266 14.95 -10.29 -10.22
C ASN A 266 15.94 -10.58 -9.10
N ILE A 267 15.41 -10.82 -7.90
CA ILE A 267 16.19 -11.17 -6.69
C ILE A 267 16.24 -12.69 -6.42
N SER A 268 15.81 -13.52 -7.38
CA SER A 268 15.95 -14.98 -7.24
C SER A 268 17.43 -15.38 -7.28
N ARG A 269 17.77 -16.51 -6.66
CA ARG A 269 19.15 -17.04 -6.70
C ARG A 269 19.58 -17.50 -8.08
N SER A 270 18.61 -17.79 -8.95
CA SER A 270 18.85 -18.08 -10.37
C SER A 270 19.04 -16.83 -11.23
N GLY A 271 18.82 -15.64 -10.66
CA GLY A 271 18.87 -14.36 -11.36
C GLY A 271 20.28 -13.87 -11.70
N GLU A 272 20.36 -12.99 -12.71
CA GLU A 272 21.62 -12.39 -13.16
C GLU A 272 22.31 -11.58 -12.06
N LEU A 273 21.54 -10.84 -11.25
CA LEU A 273 22.05 -10.05 -10.15
C LEU A 273 22.78 -10.91 -9.12
N PHE A 274 22.16 -12.00 -8.67
CA PHE A 274 22.77 -12.95 -7.74
C PHE A 274 24.06 -13.53 -8.32
N ALA A 275 24.04 -13.96 -9.58
CA ALA A 275 25.22 -14.50 -10.26
C ALA A 275 26.36 -13.48 -10.39
N LYS A 276 26.06 -12.18 -10.57
CA LYS A 276 27.05 -11.10 -10.58
C LYS A 276 27.64 -10.89 -9.19
N GLN A 277 26.80 -10.81 -8.16
CA GLN A 277 27.23 -10.58 -6.78
C GLN A 277 28.14 -11.71 -6.27
N LEU A 278 27.82 -12.97 -6.58
CA LEU A 278 28.68 -14.13 -6.25
C LEU A 278 30.12 -14.01 -6.77
N LYS A 279 30.34 -13.30 -7.90
CA LYS A 279 31.68 -13.09 -8.47
C LYS A 279 32.48 -12.02 -7.73
N VAL A 280 31.80 -11.11 -7.05
CA VAL A 280 32.41 -10.02 -6.27
C VAL A 280 32.84 -10.52 -4.88
N MET A 281 32.21 -11.58 -4.36
CA MET A 281 32.50 -12.14 -3.04
C MET A 281 33.96 -12.61 -2.91
N THR A 282 34.62 -12.23 -1.81
CA THR A 282 35.98 -12.70 -1.49
C THR A 282 36.01 -14.18 -1.07
N ASP A 283 35.00 -14.63 -0.30
CA ASP A 283 34.89 -16.02 0.16
C ASP A 283 34.15 -16.89 -0.87
N GLN A 284 34.93 -17.56 -1.72
CA GLN A 284 34.40 -18.42 -2.79
C GLN A 284 33.75 -19.71 -2.26
N GLU A 285 34.16 -20.20 -1.07
CA GLU A 285 33.54 -21.37 -0.45
C GLU A 285 32.14 -21.03 0.08
N LEU A 286 32.00 -19.87 0.74
CA LEU A 286 30.68 -19.36 1.13
C LEU A 286 29.80 -19.08 -0.10
N ALA A 287 30.35 -18.49 -1.16
CA ALA A 287 29.63 -18.23 -2.40
C ALA A 287 29.06 -19.53 -2.99
N LYS A 288 29.84 -20.61 -3.00
CA LYS A 288 29.40 -21.94 -3.43
C LYS A 288 28.29 -22.49 -2.52
N LYS A 289 28.46 -22.39 -1.20
CA LYS A 289 27.45 -22.84 -0.23
C LYS A 289 26.11 -22.10 -0.37
N LEU A 290 26.14 -20.77 -0.56
CA LEU A 290 24.93 -19.96 -0.81
C LEU A 290 24.27 -20.34 -2.14
N ARG A 291 25.06 -20.65 -3.17
CA ARG A 291 24.54 -21.12 -4.47
C ARG A 291 23.90 -22.50 -4.37
N ASP A 292 24.43 -23.41 -3.56
CA ASP A 292 23.99 -24.80 -3.49
C ASP A 292 22.96 -25.07 -2.38
N ALA A 293 22.67 -24.07 -1.54
CA ALA A 293 21.67 -24.17 -0.48
C ALA A 293 20.30 -24.59 -1.07
N HIS A 294 19.60 -25.52 -0.45
CA HIS A 294 18.26 -25.89 -0.88
C HIS A 294 17.45 -26.25 0.35
N TRP A 295 16.18 -25.85 0.36
CA TRP A 295 15.23 -26.37 1.33
C TRP A 295 15.07 -27.87 1.07
N ARG A 296 15.21 -28.70 2.12
CA ARG A 296 15.03 -30.15 2.04
C ARG A 296 13.59 -30.54 2.35
#